data_AF-A0A4Z0GMN6-F1
#
_entry.id   AF-A0A4Z0GMN6-F1
#
_cell.length_a   1.000
_cell.length_b   1.000
_cell.length_c   1.000
_cell.angle_alpha   90.00
_cell.angle_beta   90.00
_cell.angle_gamma   90.00
#
_symmetry.space_group_name_H-M   'P 1'
#
loop_
_entity.id
_entity.type
_entity.pdbx_description
1 polymer ?
#
loop_
_entity_poly.entity_id
_entity_poly.type
_entity_poly.pdbx_seq_one_letter_code
_entity_poly.pdbx_strand_id
1 'polypeptide(L)'
;MAKVVNTDKLADGNILARDVYINSSVLYQSGTYITPALIADLLDRGVSEVTVKNDSAASYRDSHNRQITPHQLRALTERFQNDMKSIANELRCGRILHSETSYQWLRSVYIQLFANPSVLLLMDSLKQWDPVCYTHSIDVFVFCSLYSRKYGQTFPDGFILGSLLHDIGKLYTPRSILLKSGKLTEREYVRITKHTTDGFALLKKLDFPEEACKIVRSHHERMDGSGYPDKRVLKRGETELKFMMIADVYSALTLKRSYREPMLAIKALQIILASCVRPQQFDLQTCFGFINFVHIFPPATHVLLTNGEQGIIVPNPKGSDILPKVRLQNSGSVIQMPSDLSVTVKKVTGWDNSQIEIQKKQIWSDFISYLVDGNPIKSMECLDTLSDSKRVEDIFTDLFEKALVEIETGLSAGCYLKSDFLIAVQSLMRLLSWKVLKIARDLQTVMGKVIVVNLDPAHDPIRLRMVNDLFKINGWKTYYLGEPTSYEIISELISRKKAQYLALPMMNDSQSFQLRKLIQHVRSDFPEMIVFVHGKEAGLVSDCSSHSVLTSANLTEFIGNLRYCFPIDSTADTGV
;
A
#
# COMPACT_ATOMS: atom_id res chain seq x y z
N MET A 1 -38.42 -15.50 11.46
CA MET A 1 -38.74 -16.15 10.16
C MET A 1 -38.03 -15.42 9.03
N ALA A 2 -37.57 -16.15 8.02
CA ALA A 2 -36.91 -15.58 6.85
C ALA A 2 -37.96 -15.12 5.81
N LYS A 3 -37.76 -13.96 5.19
CA LYS A 3 -38.65 -13.42 4.14
C LYS A 3 -37.86 -13.08 2.88
N VAL A 4 -38.47 -13.26 1.72
CA VAL A 4 -37.91 -12.78 0.45
C VAL A 4 -38.26 -11.30 0.31
N VAL A 5 -37.28 -10.48 -0.06
CA VAL A 5 -37.43 -9.04 -0.23
C VAL A 5 -36.71 -8.65 -1.52
N ASN A 6 -37.34 -7.80 -2.32
CA ASN A 6 -36.69 -7.21 -3.49
C ASN A 6 -35.48 -6.38 -3.05
N THR A 7 -34.40 -6.46 -3.81
CA THR A 7 -33.13 -5.81 -3.46
C THR A 7 -33.27 -4.29 -3.30
N ASP A 8 -34.13 -3.65 -4.11
CA ASP A 8 -34.44 -2.21 -4.05
C ASP A 8 -35.18 -1.78 -2.76
N LYS A 9 -35.79 -2.73 -2.05
CA LYS A 9 -36.53 -2.52 -0.79
C LYS A 9 -35.75 -2.99 0.44
N LEU A 10 -34.51 -3.42 0.27
CA LEU A 10 -33.66 -3.80 1.40
C LEU A 10 -33.31 -2.58 2.26
N ALA A 11 -33.26 -2.81 3.57
CA ALA A 11 -32.89 -1.79 4.54
C ALA A 11 -31.54 -2.10 5.19
N ASP A 12 -30.82 -1.04 5.55
CA ASP A 12 -29.59 -1.12 6.32
C ASP A 12 -29.78 -1.87 7.65
N GLY A 13 -28.92 -2.85 7.90
CA GLY A 13 -28.92 -3.69 9.09
C GLY A 13 -29.79 -4.95 9.03
N ASN A 14 -30.39 -5.25 7.87
CA ASN A 14 -30.91 -6.58 7.60
C ASN A 14 -29.77 -7.61 7.54
N ILE A 15 -30.08 -8.89 7.74
CA ILE A 15 -29.11 -9.99 7.67
C ILE A 15 -29.58 -10.99 6.63
N LEU A 16 -28.69 -11.42 5.73
CA LEU A 16 -29.00 -12.46 4.75
C LEU A 16 -29.37 -13.78 5.47
N ALA A 17 -30.52 -14.33 5.12
CA ALA A 17 -30.99 -15.61 5.64
C ALA A 17 -30.47 -16.81 4.84
N ARG A 18 -30.08 -16.60 3.57
CA ARG A 18 -29.58 -17.60 2.65
C ARG A 18 -28.40 -17.03 1.86
N ASP A 19 -27.56 -17.92 1.35
CA ASP A 19 -26.51 -17.57 0.41
C ASP A 19 -27.13 -16.96 -0.86
N VAL A 20 -26.48 -15.95 -1.41
CA VAL A 20 -26.84 -15.30 -2.67
C VAL A 20 -25.87 -15.79 -3.73
N TYR A 21 -26.40 -16.22 -4.88
CA TYR A 21 -25.61 -16.83 -5.95
C TYR A 21 -25.68 -15.99 -7.23
N ILE A 22 -24.60 -16.02 -8.00
CA ILE A 22 -24.58 -15.55 -9.39
C ILE A 22 -23.82 -16.58 -10.23
N ASN A 23 -24.38 -17.01 -11.35
CA ASN A 23 -23.78 -18.03 -12.24
C ASN A 23 -23.26 -19.27 -11.48
N SER A 24 -24.07 -19.80 -10.56
CA SER A 24 -23.74 -20.96 -9.68
C SER A 24 -22.56 -20.74 -8.71
N SER A 25 -22.05 -19.52 -8.61
CA SER A 25 -21.02 -19.13 -7.64
C SER A 25 -21.66 -18.37 -6.48
N VAL A 26 -21.24 -18.69 -5.24
CA VAL A 26 -21.68 -17.92 -4.06
C VAL A 26 -21.11 -16.51 -4.16
N LEU A 27 -22.00 -15.52 -4.21
CA LEU A 27 -21.67 -14.11 -4.19
C LEU A 27 -21.55 -13.61 -2.75
N TYR A 28 -22.59 -13.82 -1.94
CA TYR A 28 -22.63 -13.50 -0.51
C TYR A 28 -23.16 -14.67 0.30
N GLN A 29 -22.65 -14.86 1.51
CA GLN A 29 -23.03 -15.98 2.35
C GLN A 29 -24.21 -15.59 3.26
N SER A 30 -24.98 -16.57 3.68
CA SER A 30 -25.95 -16.41 4.75
C SER A 30 -25.26 -15.89 6.01
N GLY A 31 -25.94 -15.00 6.72
CA GLY A 31 -25.37 -14.31 7.88
C GLY A 31 -24.66 -13.01 7.56
N THR A 32 -24.56 -12.55 6.31
CA THR A 32 -23.94 -11.25 6.01
C THR A 32 -24.82 -10.07 6.38
N TYR A 33 -24.22 -9.06 7.01
CA TYR A 33 -24.84 -7.78 7.36
C TYR A 33 -25.07 -6.93 6.10
N ILE A 34 -26.31 -6.49 5.89
CA ILE A 34 -26.70 -5.70 4.71
C ILE A 34 -26.46 -4.22 4.97
N THR A 35 -25.58 -3.62 4.17
CA THR A 35 -25.33 -2.17 4.12
C THR A 35 -25.83 -1.58 2.81
N PRO A 36 -25.97 -0.25 2.70
CA PRO A 36 -26.26 0.41 1.42
C PRO A 36 -25.25 0.07 0.31
N ALA A 37 -23.98 -0.16 0.66
CA ALA A 37 -22.96 -0.55 -0.31
C ALA A 37 -23.16 -1.98 -0.83
N LEU A 38 -23.55 -2.92 0.05
CA LEU A 38 -23.92 -4.28 -0.36
C LEU A 38 -25.16 -4.25 -1.27
N ILE A 39 -26.18 -3.46 -0.93
CA ILE A 39 -27.41 -3.32 -1.73
C ILE A 39 -27.06 -2.82 -3.14
N ALA A 40 -26.21 -1.79 -3.24
CA ALA A 40 -25.76 -1.28 -4.53
C ALA A 40 -25.01 -2.33 -5.36
N ASP A 41 -24.09 -3.09 -4.74
CA ASP A 41 -23.35 -4.17 -5.43
C ASP A 41 -24.27 -5.33 -5.87
N LEU A 42 -25.28 -5.68 -5.06
CA LEU A 42 -26.30 -6.67 -5.44
C LEU A 42 -27.10 -6.23 -6.67
N LEU A 43 -27.54 -4.96 -6.70
CA LEU A 43 -28.28 -4.40 -7.83
C LEU A 43 -27.42 -4.32 -9.10
N ASP A 44 -26.16 -3.88 -8.98
CA ASP A 44 -25.19 -3.80 -10.09
C ASP A 44 -24.93 -5.18 -10.71
N ARG A 45 -24.96 -6.24 -9.89
CA ARG A 45 -24.80 -7.63 -10.32
C ARG A 45 -26.11 -8.29 -10.77
N GLY A 46 -27.21 -7.54 -10.85
CA GLY A 46 -28.49 -8.03 -11.35
C GLY A 46 -29.25 -8.94 -10.37
N VAL A 47 -28.95 -8.90 -9.07
CA VAL A 47 -29.70 -9.65 -8.05
C VAL A 47 -30.99 -8.90 -7.72
N SER A 48 -32.14 -9.45 -8.14
CA SER A 48 -33.46 -8.81 -7.96
C SER A 48 -34.08 -9.03 -6.58
N GLU A 49 -33.81 -10.18 -5.95
CA GLU A 49 -34.42 -10.59 -4.68
C GLU A 49 -33.40 -11.32 -3.80
N VAL A 50 -33.50 -11.10 -2.49
CA VAL A 50 -32.72 -11.84 -1.49
C VAL A 50 -33.62 -12.29 -0.33
N THR A 51 -33.21 -13.36 0.36
CA THR A 51 -33.90 -13.78 1.58
C THR A 51 -33.23 -13.15 2.79
N VAL A 52 -33.98 -12.43 3.62
CA VAL A 52 -33.47 -11.78 4.85
C VAL A 52 -34.12 -12.36 6.11
N LYS A 53 -33.41 -12.32 7.23
CA LYS A 53 -33.97 -12.62 8.56
C LYS A 53 -34.74 -11.39 9.05
N ASN A 54 -35.91 -11.61 9.68
CA ASN A 54 -36.65 -10.53 10.34
C ASN A 54 -35.97 -10.00 11.61
N ASP A 55 -34.97 -10.72 12.12
CA ASP A 55 -34.24 -10.31 13.32
C ASP A 55 -33.16 -9.30 12.93
N SER A 56 -33.21 -8.11 13.54
CA SER A 56 -32.09 -7.16 13.51
C SER A 56 -30.87 -7.80 14.16
N ALA A 57 -29.67 -7.37 13.77
CA ALA A 57 -28.44 -7.77 14.46
C ALA A 57 -28.59 -7.61 15.98
N ALA A 58 -28.20 -8.64 16.73
CA ALA A 58 -28.34 -8.64 18.17
C ALA A 58 -27.59 -7.46 18.80
N SER A 59 -28.15 -6.85 19.84
CA SER A 59 -27.44 -5.89 20.66
C SER A 59 -26.20 -6.56 21.29
N TYR A 60 -25.08 -5.84 21.32
CA TYR A 60 -23.84 -6.33 21.94
C TYR A 60 -24.05 -6.62 23.43
N ARG A 61 -24.84 -5.78 24.13
CA ARG A 61 -25.11 -5.91 25.57
C ARG A 61 -25.95 -7.15 25.89
N ASP A 62 -26.96 -7.43 25.08
CA ASP A 62 -27.89 -8.55 25.29
C ASP A 62 -27.23 -9.93 25.09
N SER A 63 -26.03 -9.94 24.51
CA SER A 63 -25.29 -11.16 24.18
C SER A 63 -24.06 -11.40 25.05
N HIS A 64 -23.82 -10.56 26.06
CA HIS A 64 -22.55 -10.48 26.81
C HIS A 64 -22.28 -11.62 27.82
N ASN A 65 -23.11 -12.67 27.89
CA ASN A 65 -22.98 -13.74 28.90
C ASN A 65 -23.37 -15.15 28.40
N ARG A 66 -23.27 -15.42 27.10
CA ARG A 66 -23.53 -16.78 26.59
C ARG A 66 -22.35 -17.70 26.90
N GLN A 67 -22.63 -18.83 27.54
CA GLN A 67 -21.63 -19.88 27.74
C GLN A 67 -21.15 -20.42 26.40
N ILE A 68 -19.82 -20.50 26.25
CA ILE A 68 -19.18 -21.03 25.04
C ILE A 68 -19.28 -22.55 25.09
N THR A 69 -19.97 -23.14 24.12
CA THR A 69 -20.04 -24.61 23.99
C THR A 69 -18.69 -25.19 23.56
N PRO A 70 -18.38 -26.47 23.87
CA PRO A 70 -17.15 -27.11 23.41
C PRO A 70 -16.95 -27.07 21.88
N HIS A 71 -18.03 -27.19 21.12
CA HIS A 71 -18.00 -27.08 19.66
C HIS A 71 -17.62 -25.67 19.19
N GLN A 72 -18.22 -24.62 19.78
CA GLN A 72 -17.86 -23.23 19.47
C GLN A 72 -16.41 -22.93 19.86
N LEU A 73 -15.95 -23.42 21.02
CA LEU A 73 -14.57 -23.23 21.47
C LEU A 73 -13.58 -23.82 20.45
N ARG A 74 -13.86 -25.03 19.94
CA ARG A 74 -13.04 -25.66 18.90
C ARG A 74 -13.02 -24.83 17.62
N ALA A 75 -14.19 -24.44 17.11
CA ALA A 75 -14.29 -23.65 15.88
C ALA A 75 -13.56 -22.30 16.00
N LEU A 76 -13.71 -21.59 17.12
CA LEU A 76 -13.02 -20.32 17.37
C LEU A 76 -11.51 -20.50 17.53
N THR A 77 -11.07 -21.61 18.12
CA THR A 77 -9.65 -21.96 18.22
C THR A 77 -9.04 -22.21 16.84
N GLU A 78 -9.71 -22.97 15.98
CA GLU A 78 -9.28 -23.23 14.60
C GLU A 78 -9.25 -21.93 13.79
N ARG A 79 -10.27 -21.06 13.94
CA ARG A 79 -10.30 -19.72 13.33
C ARG A 79 -9.10 -18.87 13.75
N PHE A 80 -8.84 -18.79 15.06
CA PHE A 80 -7.68 -18.06 15.61
C PHE A 80 -6.37 -18.57 15.00
N GLN A 81 -6.16 -19.89 14.95
CA GLN A 81 -4.95 -20.46 14.37
C GLN A 81 -4.78 -20.10 12.89
N ASN A 82 -5.86 -20.14 12.12
CA ASN A 82 -5.83 -19.79 10.70
C ASN A 82 -5.55 -18.30 10.48
N ASP A 83 -6.19 -17.42 11.26
CA ASP A 83 -5.91 -15.99 11.18
C ASP A 83 -4.47 -15.70 11.60
N MET A 84 -3.96 -16.30 12.68
CA MET A 84 -2.58 -16.15 13.12
C MET A 84 -1.57 -16.62 12.05
N LYS A 85 -1.84 -17.70 11.30
CA LYS A 85 -0.96 -18.13 10.19
C LYS A 85 -0.81 -17.05 9.10
N SER A 86 -1.84 -16.23 8.88
CA SER A 86 -1.82 -15.19 7.86
C SER A 86 -1.03 -13.94 8.27
N ILE A 87 -0.89 -13.70 9.58
CA ILE A 87 -0.27 -12.46 10.11
C ILE A 87 1.04 -12.68 10.86
N ALA A 88 1.21 -13.84 11.51
CA ALA A 88 2.35 -14.14 12.37
C ALA A 88 3.60 -14.41 11.53
N ASN A 89 4.42 -13.37 11.39
CA ASN A 89 5.71 -13.44 10.73
C ASN A 89 6.75 -12.75 11.62
N GLU A 90 7.79 -13.49 12.02
CA GLU A 90 8.83 -12.99 12.92
C GLU A 90 9.50 -11.70 12.43
N LEU A 91 9.65 -11.52 11.11
CA LEU A 91 10.24 -10.31 10.52
C LEU A 91 9.40 -9.04 10.77
N ARG A 92 8.09 -9.20 11.03
CA ARG A 92 7.15 -8.10 11.29
C ARG A 92 6.74 -8.00 12.75
N CYS A 93 6.45 -9.14 13.37
CA CYS A 93 6.01 -9.20 14.76
C CYS A 93 7.19 -9.04 15.72
N GLY A 94 8.43 -9.19 15.24
CA GLY A 94 9.61 -9.21 16.07
C GLY A 94 9.42 -10.21 17.20
N ARG A 95 9.55 -9.77 18.45
CA ARG A 95 9.52 -10.65 19.62
C ARG A 95 8.16 -10.76 20.33
N ILE A 96 7.11 -10.11 19.86
CA ILE A 96 5.84 -10.01 20.61
C ILE A 96 5.10 -11.35 20.76
N LEU A 97 5.32 -12.29 19.83
CA LEU A 97 4.68 -13.61 19.81
C LEU A 97 5.57 -14.74 20.36
N HIS A 98 6.78 -14.46 20.85
CA HIS A 98 7.72 -15.51 21.31
C HIS A 98 7.31 -16.15 22.64
N SER A 99 6.40 -15.53 23.37
CA SER A 99 5.96 -15.99 24.68
C SER A 99 4.70 -16.85 24.54
N GLU A 100 4.81 -18.13 24.90
CA GLU A 100 3.67 -19.06 24.91
C GLU A 100 2.53 -18.53 25.78
N THR A 101 2.85 -17.99 26.96
CA THR A 101 1.84 -17.39 27.85
C THR A 101 1.16 -16.19 27.21
N SER A 102 1.88 -15.39 26.41
CA SER A 102 1.34 -14.27 25.63
C SER A 102 0.39 -14.74 24.53
N TYR A 103 0.80 -15.75 23.77
CA TYR A 103 0.00 -16.35 22.72
C TYR A 103 -1.30 -16.97 23.25
N GLN A 104 -1.24 -17.72 24.35
CA GLN A 104 -2.40 -18.37 24.96
C GLN A 104 -3.44 -17.38 25.49
N TRP A 105 -2.99 -16.28 26.09
CA TRP A 105 -3.89 -15.22 26.53
C TRP A 105 -4.48 -14.43 25.36
N LEU A 106 -3.70 -14.16 24.31
CA LEU A 106 -4.22 -13.51 23.11
C LEU A 106 -5.33 -14.38 22.50
N ARG A 107 -5.13 -15.70 22.46
CA ARG A 107 -6.15 -16.67 22.07
C ARG A 107 -7.39 -16.59 22.95
N SER A 108 -7.24 -16.52 24.28
CA SER A 108 -8.41 -16.42 25.17
C SER A 108 -9.19 -15.11 24.98
N VAL A 109 -8.49 -13.98 24.81
CA VAL A 109 -9.13 -12.68 24.53
C VAL A 109 -9.86 -12.73 23.18
N TYR A 110 -9.21 -13.28 22.16
CA TYR A 110 -9.83 -13.46 20.85
C TYR A 110 -11.10 -14.32 20.95
N ILE A 111 -11.04 -15.47 21.60
CA ILE A 111 -12.20 -16.37 21.78
C ILE A 111 -13.33 -15.65 22.53
N GLN A 112 -13.01 -14.89 23.57
CA GLN A 112 -14.00 -14.13 24.33
C GLN A 112 -14.71 -13.08 23.47
N LEU A 113 -13.97 -12.34 22.62
CA LEU A 113 -14.57 -11.34 21.73
C LEU A 113 -15.42 -11.99 20.63
N PHE A 114 -14.91 -13.04 19.97
CA PHE A 114 -15.62 -13.72 18.88
C PHE A 114 -16.76 -14.62 19.35
N ALA A 115 -16.84 -14.95 20.65
CA ALA A 115 -18.02 -15.58 21.24
C ALA A 115 -19.24 -14.65 21.24
N ASN A 116 -19.03 -13.32 21.16
CA ASN A 116 -20.13 -12.38 20.99
C ASN A 116 -20.68 -12.47 19.54
N PRO A 117 -21.96 -12.83 19.34
CA PRO A 117 -22.55 -12.98 18.02
C PRO A 117 -22.47 -11.73 17.15
N SER A 118 -22.55 -10.53 17.74
CA SER A 118 -22.48 -9.27 17.01
C SER A 118 -21.06 -8.99 16.51
N VAL A 119 -20.03 -9.31 17.30
CA VAL A 119 -18.63 -9.23 16.85
C VAL A 119 -18.38 -10.23 15.71
N LEU A 120 -18.79 -11.48 15.89
CA LEU A 120 -18.62 -12.52 14.88
C LEU A 120 -19.30 -12.13 13.55
N LEU A 121 -20.56 -11.70 13.63
CA LEU A 121 -21.35 -11.22 12.49
C LEU A 121 -20.64 -10.10 11.72
N LEU A 122 -20.19 -9.05 12.42
CA LEU A 122 -19.54 -7.90 11.82
C LEU A 122 -18.21 -8.28 11.17
N MET A 123 -17.40 -9.08 11.86
CA MET A 123 -16.09 -9.51 11.34
C MET A 123 -16.20 -10.48 10.17
N ASP A 124 -17.20 -11.38 10.15
CA ASP A 124 -17.43 -12.27 9.01
C ASP A 124 -17.98 -11.49 7.80
N SER A 125 -18.85 -10.50 8.05
CA SER A 125 -19.31 -9.57 7.00
C SER A 125 -18.14 -8.78 6.42
N LEU A 126 -17.22 -8.28 7.27
CA LEU A 126 -16.02 -7.57 6.82
C LEU A 126 -15.09 -8.49 6.04
N LYS A 127 -14.89 -9.73 6.50
CA LYS A 127 -14.06 -10.73 5.80
C LYS A 127 -14.57 -11.01 4.40
N GLN A 128 -15.89 -11.08 4.21
CA GLN A 128 -16.49 -11.29 2.90
C GLN A 128 -16.41 -10.04 2.00
N TRP A 129 -16.61 -8.86 2.57
CA TRP A 129 -16.63 -7.59 1.82
C TRP A 129 -15.23 -7.11 1.44
N ASP A 130 -14.32 -7.11 2.39
CA ASP A 130 -12.92 -6.67 2.27
C ASP A 130 -11.98 -7.59 3.07
N PRO A 131 -11.53 -8.72 2.48
CA PRO A 131 -10.63 -9.68 3.13
C PRO A 131 -9.29 -9.08 3.57
N VAL A 132 -8.81 -8.03 2.88
CA VAL A 132 -7.55 -7.36 3.20
C VAL A 132 -7.72 -6.53 4.47
N CYS A 133 -8.81 -5.76 4.54
CA CYS A 133 -9.18 -5.02 5.75
C CYS A 133 -9.41 -5.94 6.94
N TYR A 134 -10.08 -7.08 6.74
CA TYR A 134 -10.26 -8.07 7.79
C TYR A 134 -8.92 -8.52 8.41
N THR A 135 -7.97 -8.94 7.56
CA THR A 135 -6.64 -9.40 8.01
C THR A 135 -5.90 -8.28 8.76
N HIS A 136 -6.01 -7.05 8.27
CA HIS A 136 -5.47 -5.87 8.91
C HIS A 136 -6.08 -5.60 10.30
N SER A 137 -7.40 -5.72 10.44
CA SER A 137 -8.08 -5.59 11.72
C SER A 137 -7.62 -6.65 12.74
N ILE A 138 -7.39 -7.90 12.31
CA ILE A 138 -6.83 -8.93 13.21
C ILE A 138 -5.38 -8.57 13.60
N ASP A 139 -4.53 -8.17 12.64
CA ASP A 139 -3.14 -7.82 12.90
C ASP A 139 -3.01 -6.65 13.90
N VAL A 140 -3.80 -5.58 13.71
CA VAL A 140 -3.85 -4.45 14.64
C VAL A 140 -4.37 -4.86 16.03
N PHE A 141 -5.40 -5.71 16.08
CA PHE A 141 -5.87 -6.31 17.33
C PHE A 141 -4.75 -7.06 18.08
N VAL A 142 -3.91 -7.82 17.37
CA VAL A 142 -2.79 -8.55 17.99
C VAL A 142 -1.78 -7.58 18.61
N PHE A 143 -1.33 -6.55 17.88
CA PHE A 143 -0.40 -5.56 18.41
C PHE A 143 -0.98 -4.83 19.63
N CYS A 144 -2.22 -4.35 19.53
CA CYS A 144 -2.87 -3.58 20.60
C CYS A 144 -3.14 -4.44 21.85
N SER A 145 -3.58 -5.68 21.68
CA SER A 145 -3.83 -6.61 22.81
C SER A 145 -2.54 -6.93 23.56
N LEU A 146 -1.48 -7.31 22.84
CA LEU A 146 -0.22 -7.69 23.46
C LEU A 146 0.51 -6.50 24.09
N TYR A 147 0.41 -5.31 23.48
CA TYR A 147 0.92 -4.08 24.08
C TYR A 147 0.16 -3.75 25.37
N SER A 148 -1.18 -3.82 25.33
CA SER A 148 -2.04 -3.64 26.49
C SER A 148 -1.69 -4.60 27.62
N ARG A 149 -1.34 -5.86 27.31
CA ARG A 149 -0.89 -6.80 28.33
C ARG A 149 0.47 -6.46 28.91
N LYS A 150 1.45 -6.09 28.06
CA LYS A 150 2.84 -5.88 28.47
C LYS A 150 3.04 -4.59 29.26
N TYR A 151 2.33 -3.53 28.88
CA TYR A 151 2.52 -2.18 29.42
C TYR A 151 1.27 -1.61 30.08
N GLY A 152 0.11 -2.26 29.94
CA GLY A 152 -1.15 -1.80 30.51
C GLY A 152 -1.36 -2.30 31.93
N GLN A 153 -1.21 -1.39 32.88
CA GLN A 153 -2.32 -1.10 33.79
C GLN A 153 -2.85 0.26 33.32
N THR A 154 -4.16 0.40 33.01
CA THR A 154 -4.87 1.61 32.48
C THR A 154 -5.13 1.75 30.96
N PHE A 155 -5.54 0.68 30.26
CA PHE A 155 -6.30 0.87 28.99
C PHE A 155 -7.80 0.76 29.27
N PRO A 156 -8.67 1.59 28.66
CA PRO A 156 -10.11 1.46 28.81
C PRO A 156 -10.60 0.07 28.35
N ASP A 157 -11.62 -0.49 29.01
CA ASP A 157 -12.12 -1.85 28.74
C ASP A 157 -12.48 -2.09 27.26
N GLY A 158 -12.94 -1.05 26.55
CA GLY A 158 -13.27 -1.12 25.13
C GLY A 158 -12.10 -0.96 24.15
N PHE A 159 -10.86 -0.75 24.60
CA PHE A 159 -9.72 -0.49 23.71
C PHE A 159 -9.42 -1.67 22.77
N ILE A 160 -9.35 -2.89 23.31
CA ILE A 160 -9.04 -4.09 22.53
C ILE A 160 -10.15 -4.36 21.50
N LEU A 161 -11.41 -4.25 21.93
CA LEU A 161 -12.57 -4.41 21.05
C LEU A 161 -12.62 -3.33 19.96
N GLY A 162 -12.37 -2.07 20.33
CA GLY A 162 -12.27 -0.96 19.39
C GLY A 162 -11.13 -1.14 18.39
N SER A 163 -10.00 -1.72 18.81
CA SER A 163 -8.88 -2.03 17.93
C SER A 163 -9.23 -3.11 16.90
N LEU A 164 -9.98 -4.14 17.31
CA LEU A 164 -10.48 -5.19 16.40
C LEU A 164 -11.49 -4.63 15.38
N LEU A 165 -12.32 -3.66 15.80
CA LEU A 165 -13.42 -3.14 14.98
C LEU A 165 -13.14 -1.77 14.35
N HIS A 166 -11.92 -1.25 14.46
CA HIS A 166 -11.60 0.14 14.10
C HIS A 166 -12.03 0.51 12.68
N ASP A 167 -11.93 -0.45 11.78
CA ASP A 167 -12.16 -0.30 10.35
C ASP A 167 -13.54 -0.80 9.89
N ILE A 168 -14.42 -1.19 10.82
CA ILE A 168 -15.68 -1.88 10.49
C ILE A 168 -16.62 -1.06 9.61
N GLY A 169 -16.52 0.27 9.65
CA GLY A 169 -17.30 1.14 8.78
C GLY A 169 -16.97 1.02 7.29
N LYS A 170 -15.89 0.32 6.91
CA LYS A 170 -15.60 -0.01 5.50
C LYS A 170 -16.66 -0.90 4.87
N LEU A 171 -17.50 -1.57 5.66
CA LEU A 171 -18.72 -2.24 5.19
C LEU A 171 -19.68 -1.30 4.43
N TYR A 172 -19.61 0.01 4.69
CA TYR A 172 -20.41 1.03 4.00
C TYR A 172 -19.69 1.63 2.79
N THR A 173 -18.39 1.35 2.61
CA THR A 173 -17.61 1.87 1.49
C THR A 173 -17.77 0.96 0.27
N PRO A 174 -18.09 1.51 -0.92
CA PRO A 174 -18.19 0.74 -2.14
C PRO A 174 -16.93 -0.07 -2.45
N ARG A 175 -17.12 -1.31 -2.91
CA ARG A 175 -16.01 -2.23 -3.21
C ARG A 175 -15.09 -1.72 -4.31
N SER A 176 -15.63 -0.98 -5.29
CA SER A 176 -14.87 -0.32 -6.35
C SER A 176 -13.85 0.70 -5.81
N ILE A 177 -14.12 1.31 -4.65
CA ILE A 177 -13.20 2.23 -3.97
C ILE A 177 -12.16 1.44 -3.16
N LEU A 178 -12.60 0.43 -2.40
CA LEU A 178 -11.72 -0.38 -1.53
C LEU A 178 -10.66 -1.16 -2.33
N LEU A 179 -11.05 -1.69 -3.50
CA LEU A 179 -10.20 -2.53 -4.34
C LEU A 179 -9.45 -1.76 -5.44
N LYS A 180 -9.54 -0.43 -5.44
CA LYS A 180 -8.88 0.40 -6.47
C LYS A 180 -7.36 0.29 -6.37
N SER A 181 -6.71 -0.10 -7.47
CA SER A 181 -5.24 -0.22 -7.58
C SER A 181 -4.52 1.13 -7.81
N GLY A 182 -5.27 2.13 -8.30
CA GLY A 182 -4.78 3.48 -8.57
C GLY A 182 -5.07 4.49 -7.44
N LYS A 183 -4.70 5.76 -7.66
CA LYS A 183 -5.02 6.85 -6.74
C LYS A 183 -6.54 7.03 -6.63
N LEU A 184 -7.01 7.28 -5.41
CA LEU A 184 -8.38 7.72 -5.17
C LEU A 184 -8.55 9.14 -5.72
N THR A 185 -9.69 9.39 -6.36
CA THR A 185 -10.17 10.75 -6.65
C THR A 185 -10.57 11.43 -5.35
N GLU A 186 -10.72 12.75 -5.36
CA GLU A 186 -11.14 13.50 -4.17
C GLU A 186 -12.49 13.01 -3.62
N ARG A 187 -13.45 12.69 -4.50
CA ARG A 187 -14.76 12.17 -4.09
C ARG A 187 -14.66 10.79 -3.44
N GLU A 188 -13.83 9.92 -4.00
CA GLU A 188 -13.59 8.59 -3.45
C GLU A 188 -12.83 8.68 -2.12
N TYR A 189 -11.88 9.61 -2.01
CA TYR A 189 -11.17 9.89 -0.76
C TYR A 189 -12.14 10.35 0.33
N VAL A 190 -13.00 11.34 0.04
CA VAL A 190 -14.05 11.79 0.97
C VAL A 190 -15.01 10.66 1.36
N ARG A 191 -15.31 9.73 0.45
CA ARG A 191 -16.15 8.58 0.78
C ARG A 191 -15.44 7.59 1.70
N ILE A 192 -14.19 7.24 1.41
CA ILE A 192 -13.48 6.24 2.20
C ILE A 192 -13.19 6.75 3.61
N THR A 193 -12.91 8.05 3.82
CA THR A 193 -12.65 8.58 5.18
C THR A 193 -13.86 8.48 6.11
N LYS A 194 -15.09 8.44 5.56
CA LYS A 194 -16.32 8.28 6.35
C LYS A 194 -16.44 6.93 7.04
N HIS A 195 -15.59 5.94 6.77
CA HIS A 195 -15.64 4.67 7.48
C HIS A 195 -15.48 4.83 9.00
N THR A 196 -14.77 5.86 9.48
CA THR A 196 -14.64 6.14 10.91
C THR A 196 -16.00 6.53 11.53
N THR A 197 -16.75 7.39 10.85
CA THR A 197 -18.07 7.84 11.30
C THR A 197 -19.16 6.79 11.07
N ASP A 198 -19.09 6.06 9.96
CA ASP A 198 -20.02 4.97 9.63
C ASP A 198 -19.86 3.83 10.63
N GLY A 199 -18.60 3.47 10.96
CA GLY A 199 -18.28 2.48 11.98
C GLY A 199 -18.77 2.91 13.37
N PHE A 200 -18.51 4.16 13.77
CA PHE A 200 -19.03 4.71 15.02
C PHE A 200 -20.57 4.61 15.11
N ALA A 201 -21.28 5.02 14.06
CA ALA A 201 -22.73 4.98 14.02
C ALA A 201 -23.28 3.54 14.10
N LEU A 202 -22.66 2.61 13.36
CA LEU A 202 -23.00 1.19 13.40
C LEU A 202 -22.82 0.60 14.81
N LEU A 203 -21.67 0.85 15.45
CA LEU A 203 -21.40 0.33 16.79
C LEU A 203 -22.33 0.92 17.85
N LYS A 204 -22.68 2.21 17.75
CA LYS A 204 -23.68 2.84 18.62
C LYS A 204 -25.08 2.25 18.42
N LYS A 205 -25.48 1.97 17.17
CA LYS A 205 -26.77 1.32 16.83
C LYS A 205 -26.89 -0.09 17.42
N LEU A 206 -25.76 -0.78 17.60
CA LEU A 206 -25.68 -2.14 18.15
C LEU A 206 -25.27 -2.18 19.64
N ASP A 207 -25.35 -1.05 20.34
CA ASP A 207 -25.03 -0.89 21.78
C ASP A 207 -23.63 -1.38 22.21
N PHE A 208 -22.63 -1.24 21.34
CA PHE A 208 -21.24 -1.51 21.73
C PHE A 208 -20.75 -0.51 22.80
N PRO A 209 -19.74 -0.89 23.61
CA PRO A 209 -19.14 0.00 24.60
C PRO A 209 -18.70 1.35 24.00
N GLU A 210 -18.88 2.43 24.75
CA GLU A 210 -18.63 3.79 24.26
C GLU A 210 -17.14 4.00 23.95
N GLU A 211 -16.26 3.38 24.73
CA GLU A 211 -14.82 3.37 24.56
C GLU A 211 -14.43 2.76 23.21
N ALA A 212 -15.02 1.61 22.85
CA ALA A 212 -14.78 0.97 21.56
C ALA A 212 -15.25 1.87 20.41
N CYS A 213 -16.43 2.49 20.55
CA CYS A 213 -16.95 3.45 19.57
C CYS A 213 -15.99 4.64 19.38
N LYS A 214 -15.44 5.20 20.46
CA LYS A 214 -14.48 6.33 20.41
C LYS A 214 -13.20 5.96 19.66
N ILE A 215 -12.68 4.75 19.87
CA ILE A 215 -11.52 4.25 19.12
C ILE A 215 -11.84 4.16 17.62
N VAL A 216 -12.95 3.52 17.25
CA VAL A 216 -13.38 3.40 15.85
C VAL A 216 -13.55 4.75 15.18
N ARG A 217 -14.10 5.75 15.87
CA ARG A 217 -14.21 7.10 15.32
C ARG A 217 -12.85 7.78 15.12
N SER A 218 -11.92 7.64 16.08
CA SER A 218 -10.77 8.54 16.18
C SER A 218 -9.43 7.94 15.75
N HIS A 219 -9.39 6.67 15.31
CA HIS A 219 -8.13 5.98 15.00
C HIS A 219 -7.32 6.59 13.84
N HIS A 220 -7.94 7.45 13.02
CA HIS A 220 -7.28 8.23 11.96
C HIS A 220 -7.05 9.71 12.30
N GLU A 221 -7.30 10.13 13.54
CA GLU A 221 -6.81 11.43 14.04
C GLU A 221 -5.27 11.45 14.06
N ARG A 222 -4.68 12.64 14.09
CA ARG A 222 -3.22 12.84 14.05
C ARG A 222 -2.78 13.87 15.08
N MET A 223 -1.53 13.78 15.53
CA MET A 223 -0.96 14.69 16.52
C MET A 223 -0.85 16.14 16.00
N ASP A 224 -0.75 16.33 14.69
CA ASP A 224 -0.71 17.63 14.02
C ASP A 224 -2.10 18.16 13.60
N GLY A 225 -3.18 17.42 13.91
CA GLY A 225 -4.54 17.74 13.51
C GLY A 225 -4.84 17.50 12.02
N SER A 226 -3.91 16.91 11.25
CA SER A 226 -4.13 16.59 9.83
C SER A 226 -5.05 15.38 9.59
N GLY A 227 -5.46 14.71 10.67
CA GLY A 227 -6.27 13.50 10.65
C GLY A 227 -7.74 13.74 10.35
N TYR A 228 -8.56 12.71 10.57
CA TYR A 228 -10.01 12.77 10.39
C TYR A 228 -10.69 11.78 11.34
N PRO A 229 -12.00 11.92 11.63
CA PRO A 229 -12.97 12.85 11.03
C PRO A 229 -13.01 14.26 11.64
N ASP A 230 -12.54 14.44 12.87
CA ASP A 230 -12.72 15.65 13.67
C ASP A 230 -11.57 16.66 13.48
N LYS A 231 -10.45 16.25 12.87
CA LYS A 231 -9.26 17.09 12.60
C LYS A 231 -8.72 17.72 13.89
N ARG A 232 -8.73 16.95 14.97
CA ARG A 232 -8.35 17.45 16.30
C ARG A 232 -6.97 16.98 16.68
N VAL A 233 -6.25 17.84 17.40
CA VAL A 233 -4.99 17.46 18.04
C VAL A 233 -5.28 16.54 19.21
N LEU A 234 -4.61 15.38 19.24
CA LEU A 234 -4.73 14.43 20.35
C LEU A 234 -4.10 14.98 21.63
N LYS A 235 -4.79 14.80 22.74
CA LYS A 235 -4.33 15.21 24.07
C LYS A 235 -3.26 14.24 24.58
N ARG A 236 -2.44 14.71 25.52
CA ARG A 236 -1.35 13.92 26.13
C ARG A 236 -1.84 12.60 26.73
N GLY A 237 -3.03 12.59 27.34
CA GLY A 237 -3.60 11.44 28.02
C GLY A 237 -4.27 10.39 27.13
N GLU A 238 -4.39 10.62 25.81
CA GLU A 238 -5.00 9.66 24.86
C GLU A 238 -3.96 8.65 24.36
N THR A 239 -3.28 7.97 25.28
CA THR A 239 -2.18 7.05 24.98
C THR A 239 -2.61 5.85 24.14
N GLU A 240 -3.85 5.39 24.32
CA GLU A 240 -4.47 4.30 23.59
C GLU A 240 -4.66 4.63 22.11
N LEU A 241 -5.14 5.85 21.80
CA LEU A 241 -5.29 6.31 20.42
C LEU A 241 -3.93 6.52 19.75
N LYS A 242 -2.98 7.12 20.47
CA LYS A 242 -1.61 7.32 19.95
C LYS A 242 -0.94 5.99 19.57
N PHE A 243 -1.10 4.96 20.40
CA PHE A 243 -0.55 3.63 20.12
C PHE A 243 -1.29 2.98 18.94
N MET A 244 -2.62 3.02 18.96
CA MET A 244 -3.47 2.47 17.90
C MET A 244 -3.08 3.01 16.53
N MET A 245 -2.88 4.32 16.39
CA MET A 245 -2.47 4.94 15.13
C MET A 245 -1.15 4.40 14.59
N ILE A 246 -0.19 4.13 15.48
CA ILE A 246 1.10 3.56 15.10
C ILE A 246 0.93 2.11 14.68
N ALA A 247 0.15 1.32 15.42
CA ALA A 247 -0.14 -0.07 15.09
C ALA A 247 -0.90 -0.20 13.75
N ASP A 248 -1.89 0.66 13.52
CA ASP A 248 -2.66 0.79 12.28
C ASP A 248 -1.73 1.04 11.08
N VAL A 249 -0.93 2.10 11.13
CA VAL A 249 -0.02 2.44 10.03
C VAL A 249 1.08 1.39 9.84
N TYR A 250 1.62 0.85 10.93
CA TYR A 250 2.62 -0.22 10.86
C TYR A 250 2.06 -1.48 10.20
N SER A 251 0.86 -1.91 10.60
CA SER A 251 0.16 -3.05 10.00
C SER A 251 -0.11 -2.79 8.51
N ALA A 252 -0.64 -1.62 8.17
CA ALA A 252 -0.94 -1.23 6.80
C ALA A 252 0.29 -1.22 5.88
N LEU A 253 1.46 -0.82 6.39
CA LEU A 253 2.72 -0.79 5.63
C LEU A 253 3.34 -2.17 5.45
N THR A 254 3.21 -3.04 6.46
CA THR A 254 3.96 -4.30 6.54
C THR A 254 3.13 -5.53 6.13
N LEU A 255 1.80 -5.46 6.09
CA LEU A 255 0.97 -6.53 5.53
C LEU A 255 1.04 -6.57 4.00
N LYS A 256 0.92 -7.78 3.45
CA LYS A 256 0.78 -7.97 2.00
C LYS A 256 -0.61 -7.50 1.56
N ARG A 257 -0.69 -6.72 0.48
CA ARG A 257 -1.94 -6.30 -0.16
C ARG A 257 -1.95 -6.76 -1.62
N SER A 258 -3.13 -6.93 -2.21
CA SER A 258 -3.28 -7.42 -3.59
C SER A 258 -2.53 -6.59 -4.64
N TYR A 259 -2.30 -5.30 -4.36
CA TYR A 259 -1.66 -4.35 -5.26
C TYR A 259 -0.25 -3.92 -4.80
N ARG A 260 0.25 -4.44 -3.67
CA ARG A 260 1.54 -4.01 -3.11
C ARG A 260 2.17 -5.08 -2.23
N GLU A 261 3.45 -5.36 -2.51
CA GLU A 261 4.30 -6.19 -1.67
C GLU A 261 4.55 -5.54 -0.29
N PRO A 262 4.66 -6.37 0.78
CA PRO A 262 4.84 -5.89 2.13
C PRO A 262 6.16 -5.12 2.27
N MET A 263 6.13 -4.01 3.02
CA MET A 263 7.33 -3.28 3.37
C MET A 263 8.05 -3.97 4.54
N LEU A 264 9.39 -3.95 4.52
CA LEU A 264 10.19 -4.39 5.66
C LEU A 264 9.83 -3.59 6.92
N ALA A 265 9.71 -4.28 8.06
CA ALA A 265 9.37 -3.69 9.35
C ALA A 265 10.26 -2.50 9.74
N ILE A 266 11.58 -2.65 9.57
CA ILE A 266 12.57 -1.59 9.80
C ILE A 266 12.20 -0.34 9.00
N LYS A 267 11.82 -0.51 7.73
CA LYS A 267 11.48 0.60 6.85
C LYS A 267 10.16 1.26 7.22
N ALA A 268 9.15 0.47 7.57
CA ALA A 268 7.88 0.99 8.08
C ALA A 268 8.09 1.85 9.32
N LEU A 269 8.91 1.38 10.27
CA LEU A 269 9.26 2.14 11.47
C LEU A 269 10.07 3.41 11.16
N GLN A 270 10.97 3.40 10.17
CA GLN A 270 11.64 4.63 9.72
C GLN A 270 10.66 5.67 9.20
N ILE A 271 9.63 5.27 8.44
CA ILE A 271 8.59 6.18 7.93
C ILE A 271 7.79 6.77 9.10
N ILE A 272 7.40 5.93 10.06
CA ILE A 272 6.65 6.38 11.24
C ILE A 272 7.51 7.33 12.09
N LEU A 273 8.78 7.01 12.34
CA LEU A 273 9.73 7.86 13.07
C LEU A 273 9.95 9.21 12.38
N ALA A 274 10.16 9.21 11.06
CA ALA A 274 10.27 10.45 10.28
C ALA A 274 9.01 11.31 10.45
N SER A 275 7.83 10.66 10.41
CA SER A 275 6.54 11.31 10.60
C SER A 275 6.31 11.80 12.04
N CYS A 276 7.05 11.30 13.04
CA CYS A 276 7.06 11.85 14.41
C CYS A 276 7.81 13.18 14.49
N VAL A 277 8.80 13.41 13.62
CA VAL A 277 9.61 14.64 13.58
C VAL A 277 8.98 15.67 12.65
N ARG A 278 8.55 15.27 11.46
CA ARG A 278 7.88 16.13 10.48
C ARG A 278 6.99 15.29 9.55
N PRO A 279 5.66 15.53 9.47
CA PRO A 279 4.91 16.66 10.02
C PRO A 279 4.48 16.54 11.51
N GLN A 280 5.09 15.66 12.31
CA GLN A 280 4.66 15.37 13.70
C GLN A 280 3.27 14.74 13.79
N GLN A 281 2.99 13.80 12.89
CA GLN A 281 1.72 13.07 12.83
C GLN A 281 1.54 12.07 13.99
N PHE A 282 2.64 11.61 14.58
CA PHE A 282 2.66 10.61 15.65
C PHE A 282 3.47 11.09 16.86
N ASP A 283 3.15 10.55 18.02
CA ASP A 283 3.84 10.83 19.27
C ASP A 283 5.16 10.03 19.35
N LEU A 284 6.29 10.75 19.45
CA LEU A 284 7.62 10.15 19.40
C LEU A 284 7.87 9.15 20.55
N GLN A 285 7.40 9.45 21.76
CA GLN A 285 7.58 8.57 22.91
C GLN A 285 6.77 7.28 22.76
N THR A 286 5.56 7.39 22.21
CA THR A 286 4.72 6.23 21.88
C THR A 286 5.37 5.38 20.79
N CYS A 287 5.99 6.01 19.78
CA CYS A 287 6.75 5.30 18.75
C CYS A 287 7.96 4.54 19.32
N PHE A 288 8.73 5.15 20.23
CA PHE A 288 9.79 4.46 20.95
C PHE A 288 9.25 3.30 21.79
N GLY A 289 8.09 3.49 22.43
CA GLY A 289 7.36 2.41 23.12
C GLY A 289 7.03 1.25 22.18
N PHE A 290 6.52 1.54 20.98
CA PHE A 290 6.21 0.55 19.96
C PHE A 290 7.48 -0.18 19.47
N ILE A 291 8.57 0.53 19.21
CA ILE A 291 9.86 -0.05 18.78
C ILE A 291 10.42 -1.00 19.86
N ASN A 292 10.42 -0.55 21.12
CA ASN A 292 10.82 -1.40 22.26
C ASN A 292 9.87 -2.59 22.45
N PHE A 293 8.59 -2.42 22.13
CA PHE A 293 7.60 -3.49 22.22
C PHE A 293 7.88 -4.61 21.21
N VAL A 294 8.06 -4.25 19.92
CA VAL A 294 8.32 -5.23 18.86
C VAL A 294 9.77 -5.73 18.82
N HIS A 295 10.71 -4.98 19.41
CA HIS A 295 12.17 -5.26 19.36
C HIS A 295 12.75 -5.24 17.94
N ILE A 296 12.24 -4.37 17.08
CA ILE A 296 12.77 -4.12 15.74
C ILE A 296 13.28 -2.69 15.72
N PHE A 297 14.60 -2.53 15.59
CA PHE A 297 15.26 -1.24 15.78
C PHE A 297 15.72 -0.65 14.45
N PRO A 298 15.13 0.46 13.99
CA PRO A 298 15.59 1.13 12.78
C PRO A 298 17.01 1.70 12.89
N PRO A 299 17.74 1.85 11.78
CA PRO A 299 18.99 2.60 11.76
C PRO A 299 18.80 4.02 12.31
N ALA A 300 19.89 4.57 12.89
CA ALA A 300 19.91 5.87 13.57
C ALA A 300 19.13 5.93 14.90
N THR A 301 18.67 4.78 15.42
CA THR A 301 18.07 4.71 16.75
C THR A 301 19.16 4.70 17.82
N HIS A 302 19.07 5.61 18.78
CA HIS A 302 19.92 5.63 19.96
C HIS A 302 19.33 4.67 21.00
N VAL A 303 20.18 3.83 21.58
CA VAL A 303 19.77 2.76 22.49
C VAL A 303 20.65 2.73 23.73
N LEU A 304 20.03 2.40 24.86
CA LEU A 304 20.70 1.93 26.07
C LEU A 304 20.66 0.41 26.07
N LEU A 305 21.81 -0.24 26.25
CA LEU A 305 21.94 -1.69 26.34
C LEU A 305 21.75 -2.19 27.79
N THR A 306 21.49 -3.48 27.95
CA THR A 306 21.28 -4.10 29.28
C THR A 306 22.52 -4.07 30.17
N ASN A 307 23.72 -4.04 29.58
CA ASN A 307 25.00 -3.86 30.28
C ASN A 307 25.30 -2.41 30.69
N GLY A 308 24.40 -1.46 30.38
CA GLY A 308 24.54 -0.04 30.71
C GLY A 308 25.24 0.81 29.65
N GLU A 309 25.81 0.21 28.60
CA GLU A 309 26.42 0.96 27.50
C GLU A 309 25.37 1.64 26.61
N GLN A 310 25.78 2.73 25.97
CA GLN A 310 24.97 3.43 24.97
C GLN A 310 25.51 3.18 23.57
N GLY A 311 24.63 3.20 22.58
CA GLY A 311 25.02 3.04 21.20
C GLY A 311 23.97 3.50 20.20
N ILE A 312 24.33 3.43 18.92
CA ILE A 312 23.48 3.82 17.80
C ILE A 312 23.33 2.61 16.87
N ILE A 313 22.09 2.32 16.48
CA ILE A 313 21.78 1.24 15.54
C ILE A 313 22.30 1.62 14.16
N VAL A 314 23.12 0.75 13.57
CA VAL A 314 23.70 0.97 12.24
C VAL A 314 22.89 0.24 11.15
N PRO A 315 22.92 0.73 9.90
CA PRO A 315 22.29 0.03 8.77
C PRO A 315 22.80 -1.40 8.63
N ASN A 316 21.88 -2.36 8.44
CA ASN A 316 22.21 -3.73 8.06
C ASN A 316 21.55 -4.06 6.71
N PRO A 317 22.28 -3.98 5.58
CA PRO A 317 21.71 -4.06 4.24
C PRO A 317 21.00 -5.38 3.90
N LYS A 318 21.39 -6.48 4.56
CA LYS A 318 20.88 -7.81 4.22
C LYS A 318 19.49 -8.11 4.79
N GLY A 319 18.98 -7.33 5.75
CA GLY A 319 17.63 -7.46 6.31
C GLY A 319 17.28 -8.83 6.93
N SER A 320 18.21 -9.78 6.93
CA SER A 320 18.05 -11.18 7.34
C SER A 320 18.35 -11.41 8.82
N ASP A 321 19.08 -10.49 9.45
CA ASP A 321 19.51 -10.65 10.83
C ASP A 321 18.44 -10.07 11.76
N ILE A 322 17.83 -10.94 12.56
CA ILE A 322 16.81 -10.58 13.56
C ILE A 322 17.39 -9.61 14.61
N LEU A 323 18.70 -9.66 14.83
CA LEU A 323 19.40 -8.87 15.82
C LEU A 323 20.13 -7.67 15.21
N PRO A 324 19.99 -6.46 15.80
CA PRO A 324 20.60 -5.26 15.24
C PRO A 324 22.11 -5.23 15.44
N LYS A 325 22.79 -4.48 14.56
CA LYS A 325 24.18 -4.04 14.78
C LYS A 325 24.17 -2.70 15.50
N VAL A 326 25.02 -2.56 16.50
CA VAL A 326 25.10 -1.38 17.36
C VAL A 326 26.51 -0.82 17.29
N ARG A 327 26.65 0.48 17.01
CA ARG A 327 27.90 1.21 17.23
C ARG A 327 27.90 1.74 18.66
N LEU A 328 28.84 1.26 19.47
CA LEU A 328 28.97 1.68 20.86
C LEU A 328 29.51 3.12 20.94
N GLN A 329 28.97 3.91 21.86
CA GLN A 329 29.32 5.31 22.01
C GLN A 329 30.71 5.51 22.64
N ASN A 330 31.09 4.66 23.59
CA ASN A 330 32.36 4.80 24.31
C ASN A 330 33.57 4.34 23.48
N SER A 331 33.45 3.21 22.78
CA SER A 331 34.55 2.62 22.01
C SER A 331 34.52 2.96 20.52
N GLY A 332 33.38 3.41 19.99
CA GLY A 332 33.15 3.58 18.55
C GLY A 332 33.04 2.25 17.77
N SER A 333 33.24 1.10 18.42
CA SER A 333 33.20 -0.20 17.76
C SER A 333 31.78 -0.59 17.35
N VAL A 334 31.65 -1.26 16.20
CA VAL A 334 30.38 -1.84 15.75
C VAL A 334 30.34 -3.30 16.18
N ILE A 335 29.34 -3.66 16.98
CA ILE A 335 29.11 -5.02 17.44
C ILE A 335 27.80 -5.56 16.85
N GLN A 336 27.83 -6.84 16.48
CA GLN A 336 26.61 -7.60 16.26
C GLN A 336 26.04 -8.01 17.61
N MET A 337 24.75 -7.75 17.86
CA MET A 337 24.14 -8.19 19.12
C MET A 337 24.19 -9.73 19.24
N PRO A 338 24.54 -10.26 20.41
CA PRO A 338 24.78 -11.68 20.59
C PRO A 338 23.48 -12.48 20.54
N SER A 339 23.52 -13.64 19.89
CA SER A 339 22.35 -14.51 19.68
C SER A 339 21.81 -15.15 20.96
N ASP A 340 22.65 -15.25 22.00
CA ASP A 340 22.28 -15.76 23.32
C ASP A 340 21.53 -14.75 24.19
N LEU A 341 21.34 -13.52 23.68
CA LEU A 341 20.66 -12.42 24.36
C LEU A 341 21.33 -11.97 25.67
N SER A 342 22.61 -12.29 25.87
CA SER A 342 23.42 -11.83 27.01
C SER A 342 23.46 -10.30 27.13
N VAL A 343 23.52 -9.61 25.99
CA VAL A 343 23.34 -8.15 25.88
C VAL A 343 22.23 -7.86 24.90
N THR A 344 21.24 -7.06 25.31
CA THR A 344 20.13 -6.63 24.45
C THR A 344 19.86 -5.13 24.62
N VAL A 345 19.02 -4.57 23.75
CA VAL A 345 18.53 -3.21 23.91
C VAL A 345 17.57 -3.16 25.11
N LYS A 346 17.96 -2.41 26.14
CA LYS A 346 17.14 -2.13 27.33
C LYS A 346 16.04 -1.11 27.02
N LYS A 347 16.38 -0.04 26.32
CA LYS A 347 15.40 0.95 25.81
C LYS A 347 15.98 1.81 24.69
N VAL A 348 15.11 2.27 23.80
CA VAL A 348 15.36 3.42 22.93
C VAL A 348 15.49 4.70 23.75
N THR A 349 16.51 5.51 23.46
CA THR A 349 16.79 6.80 24.11
C THR A 349 16.64 8.00 23.17
N GLY A 350 16.62 7.77 21.86
CA GLY A 350 16.50 8.82 20.86
C GLY A 350 16.50 8.26 19.44
N TRP A 351 16.28 9.12 18.46
CA TRP A 351 16.41 8.80 17.05
C TRP A 351 16.84 10.05 16.30
N ASP A 352 17.93 9.96 15.56
CA ASP A 352 18.46 11.05 14.75
C ASP A 352 18.98 10.52 13.41
N ASN A 353 18.21 10.75 12.36
CA ASN A 353 18.55 10.35 11.00
C ASN A 353 19.27 11.46 10.21
N SER A 354 19.57 12.62 10.82
CA SER A 354 20.14 13.79 10.13
C SER A 354 21.41 13.44 9.36
N GLN A 355 22.32 12.69 9.98
CA GLN A 355 23.56 12.24 9.34
C GLN A 355 23.29 11.32 8.14
N ILE A 356 22.29 10.44 8.23
CA ILE A 356 21.91 9.55 7.12
C ILE A 356 21.30 10.37 5.98
N GLU A 357 20.50 11.39 6.29
CA GLU A 357 19.93 12.29 5.28
C GLU A 357 20.99 13.14 4.60
N ILE A 358 21.95 13.68 5.36
CA ILE A 358 23.11 14.41 4.84
C ILE A 358 23.92 13.49 3.92
N GLN A 359 24.22 12.27 4.35
CA GLN A 359 24.95 11.31 3.55
C GLN A 359 24.21 10.96 2.25
N LYS A 360 22.88 10.78 2.29
CA LYS A 360 22.08 10.54 1.09
C LYS A 360 22.07 11.73 0.13
N LYS A 361 22.01 12.96 0.66
CA LYS A 361 22.15 14.19 -0.15
C LYS A 361 23.53 14.28 -0.79
N GLN A 362 24.58 13.91 -0.06
CA GLN A 362 25.93 13.85 -0.61
C GLN A 362 26.04 12.81 -1.72
N ILE A 363 25.57 11.57 -1.49
CA ILE A 363 25.57 10.51 -2.51
C ILE A 363 24.75 10.94 -3.75
N TRP A 364 23.65 11.67 -3.56
CA TRP A 364 22.88 12.24 -4.66
C TRP A 364 23.70 13.29 -5.44
N SER A 365 24.36 14.21 -4.75
CA SER A 365 25.23 15.20 -5.38
C SER A 365 26.38 14.54 -6.14
N ASP A 366 27.02 13.54 -5.53
CA ASP A 366 28.08 12.74 -6.15
C ASP A 366 27.56 11.99 -7.37
N PHE A 367 26.35 11.43 -7.29
CA PHE A 367 25.67 10.77 -8.41
C PHE A 367 25.50 11.72 -9.60
N ILE A 368 24.97 12.93 -9.39
CA ILE A 368 24.82 13.93 -10.47
C ILE A 368 26.19 14.32 -11.05
N SER A 369 27.19 14.55 -10.20
CA SER A 369 28.55 14.85 -10.65
C SER A 369 29.12 13.72 -11.51
N TYR A 370 29.03 12.47 -11.06
CA TYR A 370 29.57 11.33 -11.80
C TYR A 370 28.83 11.05 -13.11
N LEU A 371 27.53 11.37 -13.19
CA LEU A 371 26.80 11.32 -14.45
C LEU A 371 27.36 12.33 -15.44
N VAL A 372 27.53 13.58 -15.01
CA VAL A 372 28.10 14.68 -15.80
C VAL A 372 29.54 14.39 -16.23
N ASP A 373 30.36 13.84 -15.33
CA ASP A 373 31.75 13.44 -15.62
C ASP A 373 31.84 12.19 -16.50
N GLY A 374 30.72 11.48 -16.71
CA GLY A 374 30.70 10.25 -17.49
C GLY A 374 31.37 9.05 -16.82
N ASN A 375 31.43 9.01 -15.47
CA ASN A 375 32.07 7.93 -14.71
C ASN A 375 31.09 6.76 -14.45
N PRO A 376 31.16 5.65 -15.20
CA PRO A 376 30.14 4.61 -15.13
C PRO A 376 30.18 3.81 -13.82
N ILE A 377 31.38 3.57 -13.26
CA ILE A 377 31.57 2.74 -12.07
C ILE A 377 30.99 3.46 -10.85
N LYS A 378 31.42 4.70 -10.62
CA LYS A 378 30.96 5.47 -9.46
C LYS A 378 29.48 5.84 -9.55
N SER A 379 28.98 6.13 -10.75
CA SER A 379 27.56 6.36 -10.95
C SER A 379 26.72 5.11 -10.64
N MET A 380 27.22 3.91 -10.97
CA MET A 380 26.55 2.65 -10.65
C MET A 380 26.56 2.35 -9.14
N GLU A 381 27.68 2.60 -8.45
CA GLU A 381 27.77 2.45 -6.99
C GLU A 381 26.79 3.38 -6.25
N CYS A 382 26.71 4.64 -6.69
CA CYS A 382 25.74 5.59 -6.17
C CYS A 382 24.32 5.15 -6.49
N LEU A 383 24.04 4.72 -7.73
CA LEU A 383 22.71 4.25 -8.13
C LEU A 383 22.27 3.05 -7.30
N ASP A 384 23.13 2.06 -7.09
CA ASP A 384 22.78 0.90 -6.27
C ASP A 384 22.43 1.33 -4.84
N THR A 385 23.27 2.16 -4.21
CA THR A 385 23.03 2.71 -2.87
C THR A 385 21.74 3.55 -2.78
N LEU A 386 21.45 4.36 -3.79
CA LEU A 386 20.25 5.19 -3.86
C LEU A 386 18.99 4.37 -4.18
N SER A 387 19.15 3.27 -4.93
CA SER A 387 18.08 2.35 -5.30
C SER A 387 17.74 1.34 -4.21
N ASP A 388 18.59 1.20 -3.19
CA ASP A 388 18.37 0.29 -2.09
C ASP A 388 16.99 0.53 -1.45
N SER A 389 16.20 -0.54 -1.38
CA SER A 389 14.85 -0.54 -0.80
C SER A 389 13.82 0.33 -1.52
N LYS A 390 14.07 0.75 -2.78
CA LYS A 390 13.05 1.34 -3.66
C LYS A 390 12.33 0.26 -4.47
N ARG A 391 11.03 0.44 -4.74
CA ARG A 391 10.37 -0.39 -5.75
C ARG A 391 10.99 -0.10 -7.10
N VAL A 392 10.93 -1.07 -8.00
CA VAL A 392 11.48 -0.91 -9.34
C VAL A 392 10.91 0.33 -10.03
N GLU A 393 9.60 0.57 -9.93
CA GLU A 393 8.93 1.74 -10.50
C GLU A 393 9.44 3.06 -9.88
N ASP A 394 9.63 3.10 -8.56
CA ASP A 394 10.11 4.29 -7.84
C ASP A 394 11.54 4.68 -8.21
N ILE A 395 12.34 3.74 -8.75
CA ILE A 395 13.67 4.03 -9.28
C ILE A 395 13.56 4.93 -10.51
N PHE A 396 12.53 4.75 -11.35
CA PHE A 396 12.32 5.56 -12.55
C PHE A 396 11.94 6.99 -12.17
N THR A 397 11.01 7.18 -11.22
CA THR A 397 10.54 8.51 -10.81
C THR A 397 11.55 9.23 -9.91
N ASP A 398 12.03 8.56 -8.86
CA ASP A 398 12.77 9.23 -7.79
C ASP A 398 14.25 9.38 -8.09
N LEU A 399 14.79 8.58 -9.03
CA LEU A 399 16.20 8.60 -9.41
C LEU A 399 16.40 9.04 -10.85
N PHE A 400 15.92 8.29 -11.84
CA PHE A 400 16.20 8.59 -13.25
C PHE A 400 15.54 9.90 -13.73
N GLU A 401 14.23 10.06 -13.53
CA GLU A 401 13.49 11.28 -13.92
C GLU A 401 14.01 12.48 -13.14
N LYS A 402 14.20 12.32 -11.83
CA LYS A 402 14.70 13.38 -10.96
C LYS A 402 16.11 13.84 -11.35
N ALA A 403 17.03 12.90 -11.64
CA ALA A 403 18.38 13.24 -12.08
C ALA A 403 18.36 13.99 -13.40
N LEU A 404 17.56 13.55 -14.37
CA LEU A 404 17.39 14.23 -15.64
C LEU A 404 16.89 15.67 -15.46
N VAL A 405 15.85 15.88 -14.66
CA VAL A 405 15.30 17.22 -14.37
C VAL A 405 16.34 18.11 -13.69
N GLU A 406 17.13 17.57 -12.77
CA GLU A 406 18.18 18.33 -12.07
C GLU A 406 19.30 18.77 -13.03
N ILE A 407 19.73 17.88 -13.93
CA ILE A 407 20.73 18.19 -14.96
C ILE A 407 20.18 19.20 -15.98
N GLU A 408 18.93 19.07 -16.43
CA GLU A 408 18.27 20.06 -17.32
C GLU A 408 18.14 21.44 -16.68
N THR A 409 17.81 21.47 -15.38
CA THR A 409 17.75 22.71 -14.60
C THR A 409 19.13 23.35 -14.51
N GLY A 410 20.17 22.55 -14.26
CA GLY A 410 21.55 23.02 -14.24
C GLY A 410 22.02 23.56 -15.60
N LEU A 411 21.64 22.92 -16.71
CA LEU A 411 21.91 23.42 -18.06
C LEU A 411 21.23 24.78 -18.30
N SER A 412 19.94 24.89 -17.94
CA SER A 412 19.16 26.12 -18.09
C SER A 412 19.69 27.27 -17.23
N ALA A 413 20.26 26.94 -16.06
CA ALA A 413 20.89 27.90 -15.14
C ALA A 413 22.35 28.25 -15.53
N GLY A 414 22.91 27.62 -16.57
CA GLY A 414 24.30 27.83 -16.99
C GLY A 414 25.35 27.14 -16.12
N CYS A 415 24.97 26.22 -15.24
CA CYS A 415 25.87 25.43 -14.41
C CYS A 415 26.59 24.31 -15.19
N TYR A 416 26.02 23.89 -16.32
CA TYR A 416 26.55 22.81 -17.16
C TYR A 416 26.65 23.25 -18.61
N LEU A 417 27.66 22.75 -19.33
CA LEU A 417 27.75 22.91 -20.79
C LEU A 417 26.82 21.92 -21.50
N LYS A 418 26.54 22.19 -22.78
CA LYS A 418 25.79 21.25 -23.62
C LYS A 418 26.49 19.90 -23.77
N SER A 419 27.83 19.87 -23.77
CA SER A 419 28.63 18.63 -23.75
C SER A 419 28.36 17.80 -22.50
N ASP A 420 28.31 18.46 -21.34
CA ASP A 420 28.12 17.84 -20.03
C ASP A 420 26.73 17.20 -19.93
N PHE A 421 25.71 17.91 -20.43
CA PHE A 421 24.36 17.39 -20.57
C PHE A 421 24.32 16.12 -21.43
N LEU A 422 24.98 16.12 -22.59
CA LEU A 422 25.00 14.95 -23.49
C LEU A 422 25.70 13.75 -22.85
N ILE A 423 26.80 13.98 -22.14
CA ILE A 423 27.52 12.92 -21.38
C ILE A 423 26.61 12.36 -20.29
N ALA A 424 25.94 13.23 -19.52
CA ALA A 424 25.06 12.81 -18.44
C ALA A 424 23.86 11.99 -18.92
N VAL A 425 23.22 12.40 -20.02
CA VAL A 425 22.13 11.63 -20.65
C VAL A 425 22.62 10.27 -21.14
N GLN A 426 23.82 10.19 -21.73
CA GLN A 426 24.40 8.92 -22.14
C GLN A 426 24.71 8.01 -20.95
N SER A 427 25.21 8.56 -19.85
CA SER A 427 25.47 7.84 -18.60
C SER A 427 24.18 7.29 -18.00
N LEU A 428 23.12 8.10 -17.91
CA LEU A 428 21.80 7.67 -17.45
C LEU A 428 21.21 6.55 -18.32
N MET A 429 21.33 6.66 -19.65
CA MET A 429 20.87 5.62 -20.59
C MET A 429 21.58 4.27 -20.38
N ARG A 430 22.89 4.29 -20.10
CA ARG A 430 23.66 3.08 -19.78
C ARG A 430 23.21 2.45 -18.46
N LEU A 431 23.03 3.26 -17.42
CA LEU A 431 22.55 2.80 -16.12
C LEU A 431 21.13 2.23 -16.18
N LEU A 432 20.24 2.88 -16.93
CA LEU A 432 18.88 2.42 -17.16
C LEU A 432 18.89 1.03 -17.84
N SER A 433 19.71 0.89 -18.89
CA SER A 433 19.88 -0.39 -19.60
C SER A 433 20.37 -1.49 -18.67
N TRP A 434 21.37 -1.20 -17.83
CA TRP A 434 21.90 -2.15 -16.85
C TRP A 434 20.84 -2.57 -15.83
N LYS A 435 20.10 -1.60 -15.26
CA LYS A 435 19.09 -1.90 -14.23
C LYS A 435 17.95 -2.74 -14.82
N VAL A 436 17.45 -2.37 -16.00
CA VAL A 436 16.37 -3.09 -16.69
C VAL A 436 16.81 -4.52 -17.02
N LEU A 437 18.05 -4.75 -17.48
CA LEU A 437 18.55 -6.10 -17.72
C LEU A 437 18.59 -6.95 -16.44
N LYS A 438 18.97 -6.36 -15.30
CA LYS A 438 18.97 -7.05 -14.00
C LYS A 438 17.55 -7.46 -13.57
N ILE A 439 16.55 -6.64 -13.87
CA ILE A 439 15.14 -6.89 -13.53
C ILE A 439 14.48 -7.86 -14.51
N ALA A 440 14.75 -7.71 -15.81
CA ALA A 440 14.10 -8.46 -16.89
C ALA A 440 14.47 -9.93 -16.95
N ARG A 441 15.57 -10.36 -16.32
CA ARG A 441 16.01 -11.77 -16.29
C ARG A 441 14.98 -12.72 -15.68
N ASP A 442 14.11 -12.21 -14.82
CA ASP A 442 13.15 -13.03 -14.05
C ASP A 442 11.68 -12.76 -14.40
N LEU A 443 11.40 -11.93 -15.41
CA LEU A 443 10.04 -11.50 -15.75
C LEU A 443 9.41 -12.36 -16.85
N GLN A 444 8.20 -12.86 -16.58
CA GLN A 444 7.32 -13.46 -17.60
C GLN A 444 6.42 -12.39 -18.24
N THR A 445 6.21 -12.46 -19.55
CA THR A 445 5.29 -11.55 -20.26
C THR A 445 3.84 -11.99 -20.04
N VAL A 446 3.09 -11.25 -19.23
CA VAL A 446 1.72 -11.61 -18.80
C VAL A 446 0.66 -10.57 -19.19
N MET A 447 1.06 -9.35 -19.57
CA MET A 447 0.12 -8.24 -19.77
C MET A 447 -0.32 -8.02 -21.23
N GLY A 448 0.39 -8.62 -22.19
CA GLY A 448 0.13 -8.46 -23.62
C GLY A 448 1.24 -7.72 -24.38
N LYS A 449 0.90 -7.18 -25.55
CA LYS A 449 1.84 -6.57 -26.50
C LYS A 449 1.54 -5.08 -26.68
N VAL A 450 2.55 -4.24 -26.47
CA VAL A 450 2.47 -2.79 -26.64
C VAL A 450 3.42 -2.31 -27.73
N ILE A 451 2.94 -1.39 -28.57
CA ILE A 451 3.77 -0.65 -29.50
C ILE A 451 4.02 0.73 -28.90
N VAL A 452 5.29 1.09 -28.74
CA VAL A 452 5.71 2.39 -28.22
C VAL A 452 6.22 3.22 -29.39
N VAL A 453 5.56 4.33 -29.70
CA VAL A 453 5.82 5.12 -30.90
C VAL A 453 6.42 6.46 -30.54
N ASN A 454 7.53 6.81 -31.18
CA ASN A 454 8.00 8.18 -31.24
C ASN A 454 7.25 8.94 -32.34
N LEU A 455 6.63 10.06 -31.98
CA LEU A 455 6.04 11.00 -32.94
C LEU A 455 6.88 12.26 -33.14
N ASP A 456 7.94 12.45 -32.34
CA ASP A 456 8.76 13.64 -32.33
C ASP A 456 10.16 13.44 -32.95
N PRO A 457 10.48 14.15 -34.05
CA PRO A 457 11.84 14.17 -34.59
C PRO A 457 12.86 14.91 -33.70
N ALA A 458 12.43 15.79 -32.79
CA ALA A 458 13.29 16.56 -31.87
C ALA A 458 13.44 15.91 -30.48
N HIS A 459 13.14 14.61 -30.39
CA HIS A 459 12.85 13.89 -29.16
C HIS A 459 14.02 13.79 -28.15
N ASP A 460 13.67 13.68 -26.86
CA ASP A 460 14.59 13.36 -25.76
C ASP A 460 14.65 11.83 -25.51
N PRO A 461 15.63 11.12 -26.09
CA PRO A 461 15.64 9.66 -26.20
C PRO A 461 15.52 8.92 -24.87
N ILE A 462 15.92 9.54 -23.75
CA ILE A 462 15.84 8.91 -22.44
C ILE A 462 14.41 8.75 -21.93
N ARG A 463 13.52 9.74 -22.12
CA ARG A 463 12.15 9.69 -21.56
C ARG A 463 11.27 8.67 -22.27
N LEU A 464 11.33 8.61 -23.60
CA LEU A 464 10.69 7.56 -24.38
C LEU A 464 11.24 6.17 -24.02
N ARG A 465 12.55 6.09 -23.76
CA ARG A 465 13.15 4.84 -23.29
C ARG A 465 12.64 4.45 -21.90
N MET A 466 12.48 5.40 -20.98
CA MET A 466 11.92 5.16 -19.65
C MET A 466 10.48 4.65 -19.74
N VAL A 467 9.63 5.26 -20.56
CA VAL A 467 8.25 4.78 -20.81
C VAL A 467 8.26 3.34 -21.34
N ASN A 468 9.09 3.07 -22.34
CA ASN A 468 9.23 1.73 -22.91
C ASN A 468 9.69 0.71 -21.86
N ASP A 469 10.69 1.04 -21.07
CA ASP A 469 11.25 0.12 -20.09
C ASP A 469 10.30 -0.09 -18.90
N LEU A 470 9.48 0.91 -18.52
CA LEU A 470 8.37 0.77 -17.56
C LEU A 470 7.34 -0.27 -18.02
N PHE A 471 7.00 -0.33 -19.31
CA PHE A 471 6.15 -1.41 -19.83
C PHE A 471 6.82 -2.78 -19.68
N LYS A 472 8.11 -2.90 -20.06
CA LYS A 472 8.84 -4.18 -19.97
C LYS A 472 8.89 -4.71 -18.54
N ILE A 473 9.25 -3.87 -17.58
CA ILE A 473 9.39 -4.31 -16.18
C ILE A 473 8.04 -4.70 -15.54
N ASN A 474 6.93 -4.21 -16.10
CA ASN A 474 5.58 -4.55 -15.64
C ASN A 474 4.96 -5.68 -16.48
N GLY A 475 5.74 -6.39 -17.29
CA GLY A 475 5.29 -7.64 -17.93
C GLY A 475 4.67 -7.48 -19.32
N TRP A 476 4.81 -6.32 -19.98
CA TRP A 476 4.42 -6.16 -21.39
C TRP A 476 5.55 -6.57 -22.33
N LYS A 477 5.17 -7.16 -23.47
CA LYS A 477 6.06 -7.31 -24.62
C LYS A 477 6.04 -6.02 -25.44
N THR A 478 7.15 -5.29 -25.44
CA THR A 478 7.26 -3.99 -26.11
C THR A 478 7.81 -4.10 -27.52
N TYR A 479 7.21 -3.38 -28.47
CA TYR A 479 7.77 -3.08 -29.79
C TYR A 479 8.08 -1.59 -29.85
N TYR A 480 9.37 -1.26 -29.83
CA TYR A 480 9.86 0.10 -29.69
C TYR A 480 10.16 0.71 -31.06
N LEU A 481 9.47 1.79 -31.42
CA LEU A 481 9.71 2.60 -32.61
C LEU A 481 10.33 3.92 -32.19
N GLY A 482 11.66 3.96 -32.17
CA GLY A 482 12.43 5.12 -31.70
C GLY A 482 12.47 6.30 -32.67
N GLU A 483 12.16 6.06 -33.94
CA GLU A 483 12.14 7.08 -34.99
C GLU A 483 10.71 7.52 -35.28
N PRO A 484 10.50 8.79 -35.72
CA PRO A 484 9.20 9.27 -36.17
C PRO A 484 8.59 8.32 -37.20
N THR A 485 7.42 7.75 -36.89
CA THR A 485 6.80 6.69 -37.70
C THR A 485 5.41 7.10 -38.19
N SER A 486 5.09 6.82 -39.45
CA SER A 486 3.79 7.13 -40.05
C SER A 486 2.69 6.15 -39.60
N TYR A 487 1.43 6.54 -39.78
CA TYR A 487 0.28 5.73 -39.38
C TYR A 487 0.24 4.38 -40.09
N GLU A 488 0.63 4.32 -41.36
CA GLU A 488 0.59 3.11 -42.17
C GLU A 488 1.49 2.00 -41.58
N ILE A 489 2.67 2.38 -41.09
CA ILE A 489 3.60 1.44 -40.44
C ILE A 489 3.07 1.04 -39.06
N ILE A 490 2.46 1.98 -38.32
CA ILE A 490 1.86 1.71 -37.01
C ILE A 490 0.73 0.70 -37.15
N SER A 491 -0.19 0.89 -38.10
CA SER A 491 -1.34 -0.01 -38.32
C SER A 491 -0.88 -1.39 -38.80
N GLU A 492 0.11 -1.47 -39.70
CA GLU A 492 0.70 -2.74 -40.11
C GLU A 492 1.27 -3.51 -38.90
N LEU A 493 2.00 -2.82 -38.02
CA LEU A 493 2.58 -3.42 -36.82
C LEU A 493 1.52 -3.87 -35.81
N ILE A 494 0.48 -3.07 -35.60
CA ILE A 494 -0.65 -3.42 -34.72
C ILE A 494 -1.25 -4.75 -35.19
N SER A 495 -1.60 -4.85 -36.48
CA SER A 495 -2.20 -6.05 -37.06
C SER A 495 -1.25 -7.24 -37.03
N ARG A 496 0.00 -7.07 -37.48
CA ARG A 496 0.97 -8.16 -37.61
C ARG A 496 1.43 -8.72 -36.26
N LYS A 497 1.56 -7.86 -35.25
CA LYS A 497 1.95 -8.29 -33.89
C LYS A 497 0.75 -8.68 -33.03
N LYS A 498 -0.48 -8.38 -33.47
CA LYS A 498 -1.69 -8.46 -32.65
C LYS A 498 -1.50 -7.66 -31.35
N ALA A 499 -1.06 -6.41 -31.48
CA ALA A 499 -0.83 -5.54 -30.33
C ALA A 499 -2.17 -5.07 -29.76
N GLN A 500 -2.30 -5.10 -28.44
CA GLN A 500 -3.50 -4.65 -27.74
C GLN A 500 -3.36 -3.24 -27.17
N TYR A 501 -2.12 -2.73 -27.14
CA TYR A 501 -1.78 -1.46 -26.53
C TYR A 501 -0.92 -0.63 -27.48
N LEU A 502 -1.17 0.68 -27.48
CA LEU A 502 -0.36 1.68 -28.17
C LEU A 502 0.08 2.74 -27.16
N ALA A 503 1.35 3.09 -27.15
CA ALA A 503 1.88 4.13 -26.28
C ALA A 503 2.49 5.27 -27.09
N LEU A 504 2.03 6.48 -26.80
CA LEU A 504 2.31 7.71 -27.53
C LEU A 504 2.85 8.78 -26.54
N PRO A 505 4.15 8.78 -26.25
CA PRO A 505 4.75 9.82 -25.42
C PRO A 505 4.74 11.17 -26.14
N MET A 506 4.25 12.21 -25.47
CA MET A 506 4.20 13.60 -25.90
C MET A 506 5.20 14.43 -25.11
N MET A 507 5.97 15.26 -25.81
CA MET A 507 6.95 16.13 -25.16
C MET A 507 6.61 17.62 -25.31
N ASN A 508 5.79 18.00 -26.30
CA ASN A 508 5.51 19.39 -26.67
C ASN A 508 4.09 19.57 -27.27
N ASP A 509 3.52 20.77 -27.10
CA ASP A 509 2.16 21.12 -27.52
C ASP A 509 1.95 21.11 -29.04
N SER A 510 3.03 21.35 -29.78
CA SER A 510 3.03 21.47 -31.24
C SER A 510 2.49 20.23 -31.95
N GLN A 511 2.44 19.09 -31.26
CA GLN A 511 2.00 17.80 -31.81
C GLN A 511 0.59 17.38 -31.39
N SER A 512 -0.08 18.17 -30.55
CA SER A 512 -1.44 17.87 -30.07
C SER A 512 -2.42 17.60 -31.22
N PHE A 513 -2.30 18.33 -32.34
CA PHE A 513 -3.14 18.13 -33.52
C PHE A 513 -2.85 16.80 -34.25
N GLN A 514 -1.57 16.50 -34.54
CA GLN A 514 -1.18 15.26 -35.22
C GLN A 514 -1.54 14.02 -34.39
N LEU A 515 -1.31 14.10 -33.08
CA LEU A 515 -1.65 13.04 -32.17
C LEU A 515 -3.17 12.80 -32.09
N ARG A 516 -3.99 13.86 -32.01
CA ARG A 516 -5.46 13.73 -32.04
C ARG A 516 -5.92 13.00 -33.30
N LYS A 517 -5.35 13.35 -34.46
CA LYS A 517 -5.65 12.70 -35.74
C LYS A 517 -5.23 11.23 -35.74
N LEU A 518 -4.04 10.92 -35.23
CA LEU A 518 -3.55 9.54 -35.09
C LEU A 518 -4.48 8.71 -34.20
N ILE A 519 -4.86 9.22 -33.02
CA ILE A 519 -5.77 8.54 -32.09
C ILE A 519 -7.13 8.29 -32.75
N GLN A 520 -7.65 9.25 -33.52
CA GLN A 520 -8.91 9.08 -34.26
C GLN A 520 -8.82 7.94 -35.29
N HIS A 521 -7.78 7.90 -36.13
CA HIS A 521 -7.60 6.82 -37.10
C HIS A 521 -7.42 5.47 -36.42
N VAL A 522 -6.57 5.43 -35.39
CA VAL A 522 -6.30 4.23 -34.60
C VAL A 522 -7.59 3.67 -33.99
N ARG A 523 -8.47 4.53 -33.45
CA ARG A 523 -9.74 4.10 -32.87
C ARG A 523 -10.77 3.64 -33.89
N SER A 524 -10.73 4.21 -35.09
CA SER A 524 -11.55 3.77 -36.21
C SER A 524 -11.17 2.34 -36.62
N ASP A 525 -9.86 2.08 -36.75
CA ASP A 525 -9.37 0.81 -37.30
C ASP A 525 -9.21 -0.27 -36.22
N PHE A 526 -9.00 0.12 -34.96
CA PHE A 526 -8.76 -0.76 -33.80
C PHE A 526 -9.56 -0.28 -32.57
N PRO A 527 -10.89 -0.46 -32.54
CA PRO A 527 -11.77 0.09 -31.51
C PRO A 527 -11.49 -0.42 -30.08
N GLU A 528 -11.01 -1.66 -29.96
CA GLU A 528 -10.69 -2.32 -28.68
C GLU A 528 -9.27 -1.99 -28.16
N MET A 529 -8.48 -1.20 -28.90
CA MET A 529 -7.11 -0.93 -28.50
C MET A 529 -7.03 0.12 -27.39
N ILE A 530 -6.21 -0.14 -26.39
CA ILE A 530 -5.94 0.80 -25.31
C ILE A 530 -4.75 1.69 -25.70
N VAL A 531 -4.96 2.99 -25.69
CA VAL A 531 -3.96 3.99 -26.06
C VAL A 531 -3.47 4.74 -24.82
N PHE A 532 -2.18 4.67 -24.55
CA PHE A 532 -1.51 5.47 -23.53
C PHE A 532 -0.95 6.74 -24.16
N VAL A 533 -1.29 7.89 -23.60
CA VAL A 533 -0.71 9.18 -23.97
C VAL A 533 0.02 9.74 -22.77
N HIS A 534 1.34 9.92 -22.87
CA HIS A 534 2.17 10.29 -21.72
C HIS A 534 2.99 11.55 -21.99
N GLY A 535 2.86 12.59 -21.18
CA GLY A 535 3.61 13.83 -21.35
C GLY A 535 2.98 14.97 -20.57
N LYS A 536 3.76 16.01 -20.23
CA LYS A 536 3.26 17.20 -19.48
C LYS A 536 1.95 17.75 -20.07
N GLU A 537 1.83 17.67 -21.38
CA GLU A 537 0.76 18.25 -22.18
C GLU A 537 -0.24 17.19 -22.70
N ALA A 538 -0.16 15.96 -22.19
CA ALA A 538 -1.12 14.89 -22.50
C ALA A 538 -2.57 15.28 -22.15
N GLY A 539 -2.75 16.20 -21.19
CA GLY A 539 -4.04 16.78 -20.85
C GLY A 539 -4.70 17.55 -21.99
N LEU A 540 -3.93 18.05 -22.97
CA LEU A 540 -4.45 18.69 -24.17
C LEU A 540 -5.13 17.72 -25.13
N VAL A 541 -5.17 16.43 -24.85
CA VAL A 541 -5.87 15.41 -25.64
C VAL A 541 -7.08 14.85 -24.86
N SER A 542 -7.43 15.47 -23.74
CA SER A 542 -8.51 15.05 -22.84
C SER A 542 -9.91 15.05 -23.48
N ASP A 543 -10.15 15.83 -24.54
CA ASP A 543 -11.41 15.78 -25.31
C ASP A 543 -11.62 14.43 -26.04
N CYS A 544 -10.55 13.62 -26.18
CA CYS A 544 -10.61 12.25 -26.70
C CYS A 544 -10.69 11.19 -25.59
N SER A 545 -10.76 11.60 -24.32
CA SER A 545 -10.76 10.69 -23.17
C SER A 545 -12.01 9.81 -23.17
N SER A 546 -11.74 8.51 -23.19
CA SER A 546 -12.71 7.42 -23.07
C SER A 546 -12.02 6.29 -22.31
N HIS A 547 -12.73 5.24 -21.92
CA HIS A 547 -12.13 4.11 -21.19
C HIS A 547 -10.93 3.46 -21.92
N SER A 548 -10.79 3.68 -23.24
CA SER A 548 -9.68 3.18 -24.06
C SER A 548 -8.50 4.16 -24.24
N VAL A 549 -8.54 5.37 -23.69
CA VAL A 549 -7.43 6.35 -23.78
C VAL A 549 -6.99 6.80 -22.38
N LEU A 550 -5.76 6.46 -22.01
CA LEU A 550 -5.19 6.72 -20.69
C LEU A 550 -4.11 7.81 -20.79
N THR A 551 -4.39 9.00 -20.24
CA THR A 551 -3.47 10.14 -20.24
C THR A 551 -2.66 10.22 -18.95
N SER A 552 -1.40 10.64 -19.02
CA SER A 552 -0.57 10.93 -17.84
C SER A 552 0.37 12.10 -18.06
N ALA A 553 0.46 13.01 -17.09
CA ALA A 553 1.32 14.20 -17.15
C ALA A 553 2.78 13.94 -16.74
N ASN A 554 3.01 12.89 -15.96
CA ASN A 554 4.29 12.52 -15.36
C ASN A 554 4.38 11.00 -15.21
N LEU A 555 5.58 10.47 -14.92
CA LEU A 555 5.77 9.02 -14.82
C LEU A 555 4.99 8.40 -13.64
N THR A 556 4.73 9.16 -12.57
CA THR A 556 3.92 8.66 -11.43
C THR A 556 2.49 8.36 -11.86
N GLU A 557 1.87 9.25 -12.63
CA GLU A 557 0.54 9.02 -13.23
C GLU A 557 0.58 7.91 -14.26
N PHE A 558 1.64 7.85 -15.08
CA PHE A 558 1.81 6.78 -16.07
C PHE A 558 1.89 5.40 -15.42
N ILE A 559 2.67 5.24 -14.36
CA ILE A 559 2.72 4.02 -13.53
C ILE A 559 1.33 3.70 -12.96
N GLY A 560 0.58 4.72 -12.53
CA GLY A 560 -0.81 4.55 -12.14
C GLY A 560 -1.66 3.94 -13.25
N ASN A 561 -1.56 4.46 -14.48
CA ASN A 561 -2.27 3.97 -15.66
C ASN A 561 -1.93 2.52 -16.00
N LEU A 562 -0.66 2.11 -15.89
CA LEU A 562 -0.26 0.71 -16.12
C LEU A 562 -1.01 -0.27 -15.20
N ARG A 563 -1.31 0.14 -13.97
CA ARG A 563 -2.02 -0.70 -12.98
C ARG A 563 -3.54 -0.82 -13.21
N TYR A 564 -4.10 -0.06 -14.15
CA TYR A 564 -5.50 -0.20 -14.55
C TYR A 564 -5.71 -1.27 -15.63
N CYS A 565 -4.64 -1.75 -16.26
CA CYS A 565 -4.73 -2.83 -17.24
C CYS A 565 -4.64 -4.19 -16.56
N PHE A 566 -5.40 -5.17 -17.06
CA PHE A 566 -5.42 -6.54 -16.56
C PHE A 566 -4.55 -7.46 -17.41
N PRO A 567 -3.99 -8.55 -16.84
CA PRO A 567 -3.36 -9.61 -17.61
C PRO A 567 -4.34 -10.18 -18.63
N ILE A 568 -3.86 -10.50 -19.82
CA ILE A 568 -4.69 -11.20 -20.82
C ILE A 568 -4.65 -12.69 -20.42
N ASP A 569 -5.81 -13.28 -20.14
CA ASP A 569 -5.91 -14.72 -19.84
C ASP A 569 -5.21 -15.52 -20.94
N SER A 570 -4.21 -16.31 -20.54
CA SER A 570 -3.41 -17.15 -21.44
C SER A 570 -4.17 -18.37 -21.99
N THR A 571 -5.48 -18.47 -21.77
CA THR A 571 -6.33 -19.58 -22.17
C THR A 571 -7.01 -19.39 -23.53
N ALA A 572 -6.82 -18.25 -24.21
CA ALA A 572 -7.41 -18.00 -25.52
C ALA A 572 -6.55 -18.41 -26.73
N ASP A 573 -5.39 -19.06 -26.52
CA ASP A 573 -4.48 -19.48 -27.59
C ASP A 573 -4.21 -21.01 -27.58
N THR A 574 -5.26 -21.81 -27.38
CA THR A 574 -5.28 -23.21 -27.85
C THR A 574 -6.09 -23.29 -29.13
N GLY A 575 -5.50 -22.81 -30.22
CA GLY A 575 -5.91 -23.12 -31.57
C GLY A 575 -4.99 -24.18 -32.18
N VAL A 576 -5.24 -25.44 -31.84
CA VAL A 576 -5.25 -26.62 -32.75
C VAL A 576 -6.22 -27.63 -32.14
#